data_AF-A0A842HZ99-F1
#
_entry.id   AF-A0A842HZ99-F1
#
_cell.length_a   1.000
_cell.length_b   1.000
_cell.length_c   1.000
_cell.angle_alpha   90.00
_cell.angle_beta   90.00
_cell.angle_gamma   90.00
#
_symmetry.space_group_name_H-M   'P 1'
#
loop_
_entity.id
_entity.type
_entity.pdbx_description
1 polymer ?
#
loop_
_entity_poly.entity_id
_entity_poly.type
_entity_poly.pdbx_seq_one_letter_code
_entity_poly.pdbx_strand_id
1 'polypeptide(L)'
;MSMQGSPLFGDRAFADFFAPLVLRHDYEHAVVAHLGADGRLVAISEAQGSRDKIILPLRTIVHDALSHDGHAVMIAHNHPSGDPTPSETDIETTRKLADLLRPLSIRIFDHLILTSNGGFTSFRDLGWL
;
A
#
# COMPACT_ATOMS: atom_id res chain seq x y z
N MET A 1 -0.04 -12.06 -20.64
CA MET A 1 0.98 -11.03 -20.91
C MET A 1 1.60 -10.70 -19.57
N SER A 2 2.76 -11.27 -19.27
CA SER A 2 3.43 -11.14 -17.97
C SER A 2 3.87 -9.70 -17.75
N MET A 3 3.30 -9.02 -16.75
CA MET A 3 3.78 -7.71 -16.31
C MET A 3 5.09 -7.90 -15.54
N GLN A 4 6.20 -8.12 -16.24
CA GLN A 4 7.53 -8.07 -15.62
C GLN A 4 7.98 -6.62 -15.54
N GLY A 5 7.43 -5.91 -14.54
CA GLY A 5 7.85 -4.55 -14.19
C GLY A 5 9.32 -4.50 -13.78
N SER A 6 9.93 -3.32 -13.92
CA SER A 6 11.20 -3.01 -13.30
C SER A 6 11.06 -3.09 -11.78
N PRO A 7 12.09 -3.53 -11.05
CA PRO A 7 12.01 -3.53 -9.59
C PRO A 7 11.84 -2.10 -9.07
N LEU A 8 10.88 -1.92 -8.16
CA LEU A 8 10.62 -0.64 -7.49
C LEU A 8 11.37 -0.65 -6.15
N PHE A 9 12.19 0.36 -5.92
CA PHE A 9 13.02 0.44 -4.71
C PHE A 9 12.89 1.80 -4.03
N GLY A 10 12.58 1.77 -2.74
CA GLY A 10 12.52 2.94 -1.87
C GLY A 10 11.21 3.72 -1.98
N ASP A 11 10.84 4.36 -0.88
CA ASP A 11 9.50 4.91 -0.69
C ASP A 11 9.18 6.03 -1.67
N ARG A 12 10.17 6.83 -2.07
CA ARG A 12 9.99 7.86 -3.11
C ARG A 12 9.62 7.27 -4.47
N ALA A 13 10.30 6.20 -4.91
CA ALA A 13 10.01 5.56 -6.19
C ALA A 13 8.60 4.95 -6.19
N PHE A 14 8.18 4.37 -5.06
CA PHE A 14 6.83 3.88 -4.88
C PHE A 14 5.81 5.01 -4.84
N ALA A 15 6.08 6.10 -4.11
CA ALA A 15 5.21 7.28 -4.07
C ALA A 15 4.98 7.83 -5.48
N ASP A 16 6.04 8.02 -6.26
CA ASP A 16 5.97 8.51 -7.64
C ASP A 16 5.19 7.53 -8.54
N PHE A 17 5.33 6.21 -8.33
CA PHE A 17 4.59 5.17 -9.06
C PHE A 17 3.09 5.15 -8.71
N PHE A 18 2.72 5.28 -7.44
CA PHE A 18 1.33 5.19 -6.98
C PHE A 18 0.56 6.51 -7.05
N ALA A 19 1.26 7.64 -7.00
CA ALA A 19 0.66 8.97 -7.08
C ALA A 19 -0.42 9.11 -8.18
N PRO A 20 -0.17 8.73 -9.46
CA PRO A 20 -1.20 8.83 -10.50
C PRO A 20 -2.39 7.89 -10.31
N LEU A 21 -2.26 6.84 -9.50
CA LEU A 21 -3.32 5.87 -9.23
C LEU A 21 -4.23 6.32 -8.08
N VAL A 22 -3.66 6.88 -7.01
CA VAL A 22 -4.43 7.27 -5.81
C VAL A 22 -4.86 8.74 -5.82
N LEU A 23 -4.04 9.67 -6.32
CA LEU A 23 -4.29 11.11 -6.21
C LEU A 23 -5.36 11.65 -7.18
N ARG A 24 -5.82 10.83 -8.14
CA ARG A 24 -6.90 11.19 -9.07
C ARG A 24 -8.29 11.16 -8.44
N HIS A 25 -8.39 10.72 -7.19
CA HIS A 25 -9.64 10.52 -6.47
C HIS A 25 -9.89 11.64 -5.44
N ASP A 26 -11.13 12.12 -5.34
CA ASP A 26 -11.59 13.09 -4.33
C ASP A 26 -12.13 12.42 -3.05
N TYR A 27 -11.83 11.13 -2.90
CA TYR A 27 -12.11 10.26 -1.76
C TYR A 27 -10.87 9.41 -1.48
N GLU A 28 -10.81 8.75 -0.32
CA GLU A 28 -9.68 7.86 0.01
C GLU A 28 -9.70 6.58 -0.84
N HIS A 29 -8.61 6.35 -1.53
CA HIS A 29 -8.37 5.25 -2.44
C HIS A 29 -6.99 4.67 -2.14
N ALA A 30 -6.90 3.34 -1.98
CA ALA A 30 -5.65 2.65 -1.76
C ALA A 30 -5.34 1.72 -2.92
N VAL A 31 -4.05 1.62 -3.20
CA VAL A 31 -3.47 0.63 -4.09
C VAL A 31 -2.53 -0.25 -3.27
N VAL A 32 -2.58 -1.55 -3.54
CA VAL A 32 -1.68 -2.55 -2.97
C VAL A 32 -0.89 -3.19 -4.10
N ALA A 33 0.42 -2.99 -4.11
CA ALA A 33 1.32 -3.78 -4.95
C ALA A 33 1.77 -5.02 -4.21
N HIS A 34 1.70 -6.15 -4.91
CA HIS A 34 2.26 -7.42 -4.47
C HIS A 34 3.60 -7.60 -5.17
N LEU A 35 4.64 -7.87 -4.39
CA LEU A 35 6.02 -7.95 -4.85
C LEU A 35 6.54 -9.38 -4.69
N GLY A 36 7.18 -9.91 -5.74
CA GLY A 36 7.90 -11.18 -5.69
C GLY A 36 9.16 -11.09 -4.82
N ALA A 37 9.82 -12.23 -4.61
CA ALA A 37 11.04 -12.32 -3.82
C ALA A 37 12.19 -11.44 -4.34
N ASP A 38 12.21 -11.14 -5.64
CA ASP A 38 13.17 -10.27 -6.31
C ASP A 38 12.79 -8.77 -6.29
N GLY A 39 11.70 -8.42 -5.60
CA GLY A 39 11.18 -7.05 -5.50
C GLY A 39 10.43 -6.56 -6.73
N ARG A 40 10.13 -7.44 -7.70
CA ARG A 40 9.33 -7.07 -8.88
C ARG A 40 7.84 -7.14 -8.58
N LEU A 41 7.08 -6.26 -9.21
CA LEU A 41 5.63 -6.26 -9.15
C LEU A 41 5.08 -7.54 -9.80
N VAL A 42 4.30 -8.32 -9.05
CA VAL A 42 3.62 -9.53 -9.53
C VAL A 42 2.11 -9.32 -9.69
N ALA A 43 1.51 -8.44 -8.89
CA ALA A 43 0.11 -8.05 -9.01
C ALA A 43 -0.15 -6.66 -8.40
N ILE A 44 -1.26 -6.04 -8.80
CA ILE A 44 -1.81 -4.84 -8.17
C ILE A 44 -3.28 -5.14 -7.83
N SER A 45 -3.69 -4.78 -6.62
CA SER A 45 -5.11 -4.66 -6.29
C SER A 45 -5.44 -3.26 -5.77
N GLU A 46 -6.66 -2.81 -6.08
CA GLU A 46 -7.20 -1.52 -5.63
C GLU A 46 -8.21 -1.75 -4.51
N ALA A 47 -8.24 -0.85 -3.54
CA ALA A 47 -9.24 -0.79 -2.50
C ALA A 47 -9.86 0.61 -2.50
N GLN A 48 -11.18 0.66 -2.57
CA GLN A 48 -11.92 1.90 -2.50
C GLN A 48 -12.41 2.13 -1.06
N GLY A 49 -12.12 3.32 -0.53
CA GLY A 49 -12.66 3.82 0.72
C GLY A 49 -13.87 4.75 0.54
N SER A 50 -14.17 5.46 1.61
CA SER A 50 -15.10 6.59 1.67
C SER A 50 -14.34 7.92 1.57
N ARG A 51 -15.01 9.08 1.76
CA ARG A 51 -14.32 10.39 1.77
C ARG A 51 -13.26 10.52 2.86
N ASP A 52 -13.47 9.86 4.00
CA ASP A 52 -12.70 10.13 5.22
C ASP A 52 -11.97 8.90 5.79
N LYS A 53 -12.25 7.70 5.22
CA LYS A 53 -11.69 6.43 5.69
C LYS A 53 -11.65 5.40 4.58
N ILE A 54 -10.52 4.72 4.44
CA ILE A 54 -10.38 3.48 3.71
C ILE A 54 -10.38 2.27 4.63
N ILE A 55 -11.03 1.19 4.18
CA ILE A 55 -10.94 -0.11 4.82
C ILE A 55 -10.19 -1.02 3.85
N LEU A 56 -8.95 -1.36 4.20
CA LEU A 56 -8.17 -2.28 3.38
C LEU A 56 -8.86 -3.67 3.37
N PRO A 57 -9.08 -4.28 2.21
CA PRO A 57 -9.74 -5.57 2.08
C PRO A 57 -8.77 -6.69 2.45
N LEU A 58 -8.50 -6.86 3.74
CA LEU A 58 -7.44 -7.74 4.27
C LEU A 58 -7.48 -9.15 3.68
N ARG A 59 -8.68 -9.75 3.56
CA ARG A 59 -8.85 -11.09 2.98
C ARG A 59 -8.42 -11.14 1.51
N THR A 60 -8.76 -10.12 0.74
CA THR A 60 -8.36 -10.01 -0.68
C THR A 60 -6.87 -9.79 -0.80
N ILE A 61 -6.28 -8.91 0.02
CA ILE A 61 -4.82 -8.67 0.02
C ILE A 61 -4.05 -9.96 0.30
N VAL A 62 -4.45 -10.71 1.34
CA VAL A 62 -3.81 -12.00 1.68
C VAL A 62 -3.99 -13.02 0.54
N HIS A 63 -5.20 -13.11 -0.02
CA HIS A 63 -5.49 -14.00 -1.14
C HIS A 63 -4.62 -13.67 -2.36
N ASP A 64 -4.52 -12.40 -2.75
CA ASP A 64 -3.77 -11.95 -3.91
C ASP A 64 -2.27 -12.19 -3.73
N ALA A 65 -1.74 -11.90 -2.53
CA ALA A 65 -0.34 -12.14 -2.23
C ALA A 65 0.01 -13.63 -2.36
N LEU A 66 -0.84 -14.53 -1.85
CA LEU A 66 -0.64 -15.98 -2.00
C LEU A 66 -0.83 -16.46 -3.44
N SER A 67 -1.81 -15.91 -4.17
CA SER A 67 -2.15 -16.37 -5.53
C SER A 67 -1.10 -15.99 -6.58
N HIS A 68 -0.25 -15.01 -6.27
CA HIS A 68 0.76 -14.48 -7.20
C HIS A 68 2.20 -14.69 -6.70
N ASP A 69 2.44 -15.60 -5.75
CA ASP A 69 3.74 -15.83 -5.13
C ASP A 69 4.39 -14.53 -4.57
N GLY A 70 3.56 -13.66 -4.00
CA GLY A 70 3.96 -12.43 -3.35
C GLY A 70 4.70 -12.69 -2.05
N HIS A 71 5.89 -12.09 -1.92
CA HIS A 71 6.75 -12.15 -0.74
C HIS A 71 6.74 -10.85 0.06
N ALA A 72 6.25 -9.76 -0.54
CA ALA A 72 5.99 -8.52 0.16
C ALA A 72 4.78 -7.78 -0.44
N VAL A 73 4.16 -6.91 0.35
CA VAL A 73 3.14 -5.97 -0.12
C VAL A 73 3.58 -4.52 0.12
N MET A 74 3.25 -3.62 -0.78
CA MET A 74 3.44 -2.17 -0.63
C MET A 74 2.08 -1.51 -0.76
N ILE A 75 1.70 -0.71 0.23
CA ILE A 75 0.39 -0.07 0.30
C ILE A 75 0.60 1.42 0.06
N ALA A 76 -0.26 2.04 -0.74
CA ALA A 76 -0.33 3.48 -0.85
C ALA A 76 -1.78 3.93 -0.88
N HIS A 77 -2.16 4.93 -0.10
CA HIS A 77 -3.45 5.60 -0.23
C HIS A 77 -3.32 7.11 -0.21
N ASN A 78 -4.34 7.80 -0.70
CA ASN A 78 -4.40 9.26 -0.65
C ASN A 78 -5.19 9.75 0.58
N HIS A 79 -4.80 10.89 1.12
CA HIS A 79 -5.64 11.72 1.98
C HIS A 79 -6.07 12.98 1.20
N PRO A 80 -7.35 13.05 0.74
CA PRO A 80 -7.85 14.22 0.00
C PRO A 80 -7.76 15.54 0.79
N SER A 81 -7.71 15.46 2.12
CA SER A 81 -7.53 16.60 3.03
C SER A 81 -6.22 17.35 2.83
N GLY A 82 -5.20 16.70 2.27
CA GLY A 82 -3.85 17.24 2.11
C GLY A 82 -2.94 17.06 3.33
N ASP A 83 -3.43 16.44 4.40
CA ASP A 83 -2.65 16.06 5.59
C ASP A 83 -2.25 14.58 5.51
N PRO A 84 -0.96 14.22 5.37
CA PRO A 84 -0.52 12.84 5.27
C PRO A 84 -0.36 12.16 6.65
N THR A 85 -0.87 12.77 7.72
CA THR A 85 -0.84 12.16 9.07
C THR A 85 -1.73 10.92 9.11
N PRO A 86 -1.22 9.75 9.53
CA PRO A 86 -2.02 8.53 9.63
C PRO A 86 -3.17 8.67 10.63
N SER A 87 -4.35 8.18 10.25
CA SER A 87 -5.46 8.01 11.18
C SER A 87 -5.23 6.78 12.08
N GLU A 88 -5.95 6.72 13.20
CA GLU A 88 -5.98 5.53 14.06
C GLU A 88 -6.46 4.28 13.29
N THR A 89 -7.39 4.48 12.35
CA THR A 89 -7.89 3.38 11.50
C THR A 89 -6.79 2.85 10.57
N ASP A 90 -5.93 3.72 10.03
CA ASP A 90 -4.80 3.30 9.19
C ASP A 90 -3.79 2.50 10.02
N ILE A 91 -3.45 2.98 11.21
CA ILE A 91 -2.53 2.32 12.14
C ILE A 91 -3.04 0.93 12.52
N GLU A 92 -4.29 0.83 12.97
CA GLU A 92 -4.88 -0.45 13.34
C GLU A 92 -4.96 -1.43 12.18
N THR A 93 -5.41 -0.96 11.01
CA THR A 93 -5.60 -1.82 9.83
C THR A 93 -4.25 -2.33 9.32
N THR A 94 -3.22 -1.48 9.31
CA THR A 94 -1.86 -1.85 8.92
C THR A 94 -1.28 -2.90 9.86
N ARG A 95 -1.45 -2.74 11.18
CA ARG A 95 -1.01 -3.72 12.18
C ARG A 95 -1.73 -5.06 12.02
N LYS A 96 -3.06 -5.03 11.88
CA LYS A 96 -3.87 -6.25 11.62
C LYS A 96 -3.38 -6.97 10.37
N LEU A 97 -3.08 -6.24 9.29
CA LEU A 97 -2.53 -6.83 8.07
C LEU A 97 -1.14 -7.42 8.29
N ALA A 98 -0.25 -6.69 8.99
CA ALA A 98 1.10 -7.18 9.28
C ALA A 98 1.07 -8.49 10.09
N ASP A 99 0.19 -8.58 11.08
CA ASP A 99 0.00 -9.80 11.89
C ASP A 99 -0.56 -10.97 11.07
N LEU A 100 -1.44 -10.71 10.10
CA LEU A 100 -1.96 -11.74 9.19
C LEU A 100 -0.91 -12.26 8.19
N LEU A 101 -0.05 -11.37 7.70
CA LEU A 101 0.97 -11.71 6.68
C LEU A 101 2.22 -12.35 7.28
N ARG A 102 2.59 -11.99 8.52
CA ARG A 102 3.77 -12.51 9.23
C ARG A 102 3.89 -14.04 9.21
N PRO A 103 2.87 -14.84 9.60
CA PRO A 103 2.98 -16.31 9.58
C PRO A 103 3.09 -16.90 8.17
N LEU A 104 2.74 -16.14 7.14
CA LEU A 104 2.85 -16.54 5.73
C LEU A 104 4.22 -16.19 5.14
N SER A 105 5.15 -15.62 5.93
CA SER A 105 6.43 -15.10 5.47
C SER A 105 6.30 -14.01 4.40
N ILE A 106 5.18 -13.27 4.42
CA ILE A 106 4.94 -12.11 3.57
C ILE A 106 5.11 -10.87 4.45
N ARG A 107 5.93 -9.91 4.02
CA ARG A 107 6.15 -8.67 4.78
C ARG A 107 5.38 -7.50 4.18
N ILE A 108 5.00 -6.53 4.99
CA ILE A 108 4.66 -5.21 4.47
C ILE A 108 5.99 -4.50 4.21
N PHE A 109 6.26 -4.13 2.95
CA PHE A 109 7.39 -3.28 2.63
C PHE A 109 7.16 -1.92 3.26
N ASP A 110 6.11 -1.22 2.89
CA ASP A 110 5.70 0.00 3.58
C ASP A 110 4.21 0.27 3.33
N HIS A 111 3.70 1.28 4.03
CA HIS A 111 2.41 1.89 3.82
C HIS A 111 2.60 3.40 3.68
N LEU A 112 2.33 3.92 2.48
CA LEU A 112 2.49 5.33 2.15
C LEU A 112 1.15 6.06 2.16
N ILE A 113 1.11 7.22 2.82
CA ILE A 113 0.00 8.16 2.70
C ILE A 113 0.46 9.29 1.78
N LEU A 114 -0.19 9.46 0.63
CA LEU A 114 0.16 10.45 -0.38
C LEU A 114 -0.80 11.64 -0.34
N THR A 115 -0.30 12.84 -0.59
CA THR A 115 -1.11 14.06 -0.69
C THR A 115 -0.84 14.80 -1.99
N SER A 116 -1.86 15.52 -2.48
CA SER A 116 -1.80 16.24 -3.77
C SER A 116 -0.81 17.41 -3.77
N ASN A 117 -0.41 17.90 -2.60
CA ASN A 117 0.64 18.91 -2.43
C ASN A 117 2.08 18.35 -2.59
N GLY A 118 2.23 17.07 -2.94
CA GLY A 118 3.51 16.40 -3.15
C GLY A 118 4.16 15.84 -1.87
N GLY A 119 3.48 15.96 -0.73
CA GLY A 119 3.88 15.32 0.52
C GLY A 119 3.56 13.82 0.53
N PHE A 120 4.31 13.08 1.34
CA PHE A 120 3.92 11.74 1.74
C PHE A 120 4.47 11.40 3.13
N THR A 121 3.82 10.43 3.77
CA THR A 121 4.27 9.81 5.02
C THR A 121 4.54 8.34 4.78
N SER A 122 5.62 7.83 5.36
CA SER A 122 5.94 6.41 5.43
C SER A 122 5.62 5.85 6.81
N PHE A 123 4.89 4.73 6.88
CA PHE A 123 4.65 4.04 8.15
C PHE A 123 5.93 3.47 8.73
N ARG A 124 6.83 2.98 7.88
CA ARG A 124 8.15 2.49 8.29
C ARG A 124 8.99 3.62 8.91
N ASP A 125 9.05 4.80 8.29
CA ASP A 125 9.80 5.94 8.83
C ASP A 125 9.21 6.43 10.16
N LEU A 126 7.89 6.30 10.34
CA LEU A 126 7.20 6.60 11.59
C LEU A 126 7.32 5.49 12.66
N GLY A 127 7.89 4.33 12.34
CA GLY A 127 8.06 3.21 13.27
C GLY A 127 6.79 2.41 13.56
N TRP A 128 5.80 2.43 12.65
CA TRP A 128 4.57 1.64 12.76
C TRP A 128 4.65 0.23 12.16
N LEU A 129 5.75 -0.08 11.45
CA LEU A 129 6.02 -1.36 10.78
C LEU A 129 7.36 -1.97 11.24
#